data_AF-A0A2S6TNK0-F1
#
_entry.id   AF-A0A2S6TNK0-F1
#
_cell.length_a   1.000
_cell.length_b   1.000
_cell.length_c   1.000
_cell.angle_alpha   90.00
_cell.angle_beta   90.00
_cell.angle_gamma   90.00
#
_symmetry.space_group_name_H-M   'P 1'
#
loop_
_entity.id
_entity.type
_entity.pdbx_description
1 polymer ?
#
loop_
_entity_poly.entity_id
_entity_poly.type
_entity_poly.pdbx_seq_one_letter_code
_entity_poly.pdbx_strand_id
1 'polypeptide(L)'
;SLNLNVNTILSRDFQNFHKAIGKSASRVVVEMQVLDIFADMNTYCYARDSLQERGYRVLVDGLSPLALQFFDPGLLQSDFVKIAWGPEFEGDTDSTRLAEMREVVASAGKDSVILARIDTEEAVKWGLAMGISRFQGFFIDDIMKKLAEVQAEKARAKSKPRPKPQAQPAAPAPPVEQPAPAQPAAQPAPVPTQPQPAPVPVQPAQQPVPAPAQPQPKPAPKV
;
A
#
# COMPACT_ATOMS: atom_id res chain seq x y z
N SER A 1 -0.52 -3.30 7.31
CA SER A 1 0.65 -2.84 8.08
C SER A 1 1.00 -3.88 9.13
N LEU A 2 2.17 -3.80 9.76
CA LEU A 2 2.62 -4.70 10.82
C LEU A 2 2.96 -3.89 12.07
N ASN A 3 2.33 -4.19 13.20
CA ASN A 3 2.67 -3.59 14.48
C ASN A 3 3.89 -4.30 15.07
N LEU A 4 4.97 -3.56 15.30
CA LEU A 4 6.22 -4.08 15.83
C LEU A 4 6.80 -3.10 16.84
N ASN A 5 7.46 -3.64 17.86
CA ASN A 5 8.26 -2.83 18.78
C ASN A 5 9.62 -2.50 18.14
N VAL A 6 10.23 -1.39 18.54
CA VAL A 6 11.54 -0.90 18.09
C VAL A 6 12.60 -2.00 18.19
N ASN A 7 12.68 -2.69 19.33
CA ASN A 7 13.63 -3.79 19.53
C ASN A 7 13.37 -5.00 18.61
N THR A 8 12.11 -5.24 18.22
CA THR A 8 11.77 -6.34 17.30
C THR A 8 12.34 -6.06 15.91
N ILE A 9 12.30 -4.81 15.45
CA ILE A 9 12.82 -4.39 14.15
C ILE A 9 14.33 -4.65 14.02
N LEU A 10 15.07 -4.51 15.13
CA LEU A 10 16.52 -4.71 15.15
C LEU A 10 16.94 -6.17 15.40
N SER A 11 15.97 -7.06 15.63
CA SER A 11 16.23 -8.46 15.94
C SER A 11 16.68 -9.27 14.72
N ARG A 12 17.27 -10.45 14.99
CA ARG A 12 17.57 -11.44 13.94
C ARG A 12 16.32 -11.95 13.24
N ASP A 13 15.20 -12.03 13.95
CA ASP A 13 13.93 -12.50 13.38
C ASP A 13 13.42 -11.53 12.33
N PHE A 14 13.53 -10.22 12.56
CA PHE A 14 13.19 -9.23 11.54
C PHE A 14 14.14 -9.28 10.34
N GLN A 15 15.43 -9.55 10.56
CA GLN A 15 16.37 -9.76 9.45
C GLN A 15 16.00 -10.98 8.58
N ASN A 16 15.56 -12.07 9.22
CA ASN A 16 15.08 -13.26 8.51
C ASN A 16 13.77 -12.97 7.76
N PHE A 17 12.85 -12.25 8.41
CA PHE A 17 11.65 -11.75 7.75
C PHE A 17 12.00 -10.94 6.51
N HIS A 18 12.87 -9.92 6.63
CA HIS A 18 13.30 -9.07 5.52
C HIS A 18 13.85 -9.88 4.32
N LYS A 19 14.69 -10.89 4.59
CA LYS A 19 15.22 -11.80 3.55
C LYS A 19 14.09 -12.54 2.81
N ALA A 20 13.04 -12.96 3.53
CA ALA A 20 11.92 -13.68 2.95
C ALA A 20 11.02 -12.79 2.07
N ILE A 21 10.77 -11.55 2.48
CA ILE A 21 9.92 -10.61 1.71
C ILE A 21 10.66 -10.03 0.49
N GLY A 22 11.98 -9.85 0.59
CA GLY A 22 12.82 -9.37 -0.49
C GLY A 22 12.33 -8.05 -1.07
N LYS A 23 12.11 -8.02 -2.40
CA LYS A 23 11.71 -6.80 -3.15
C LYS A 23 10.34 -6.25 -2.78
N SER A 24 9.54 -6.98 -2.00
CA SER A 24 8.20 -6.53 -1.60
C SER A 24 8.19 -5.60 -0.38
N ALA A 25 9.36 -5.24 0.18
CA ALA A 25 9.50 -4.35 1.35
C ALA A 25 8.64 -3.07 1.26
N SER A 26 8.59 -2.45 0.08
CA SER A 26 7.80 -1.23 -0.20
C SER A 26 6.28 -1.38 -0.09
N ARG A 27 5.79 -2.61 0.05
CA ARG A 27 4.38 -2.91 0.30
C ARG A 27 4.05 -3.01 1.78
N VAL A 28 5.06 -3.04 2.64
CA VAL A 28 4.90 -3.20 4.08
C VAL A 28 5.07 -1.85 4.78
N VAL A 29 4.08 -1.52 5.61
CA VAL A 29 4.15 -0.40 6.55
C VAL A 29 4.39 -1.00 7.94
N VAL A 30 5.45 -0.58 8.62
CA VAL A 30 5.76 -0.97 10.00
C VAL A 30 5.22 0.11 10.94
N GLU A 31 4.36 -0.28 11.87
CA GLU A 31 3.76 0.61 12.86
C GLU A 31 4.48 0.43 14.21
N MET A 32 4.90 1.54 14.81
CA MET A 32 5.52 1.57 16.14
C MET A 32 4.69 2.46 17.07
N GLN A 33 4.45 2.01 18.29
CA GLN A 33 3.73 2.79 19.30
C GLN A 33 4.63 3.94 19.81
N VAL A 34 4.07 5.14 19.93
CA VAL A 34 4.79 6.34 20.37
C VAL A 34 5.44 6.16 21.75
N LEU A 35 4.82 5.36 22.64
CA LEU A 35 5.40 5.06 23.95
C LEU A 35 6.69 4.23 23.85
N ASP A 36 6.78 3.31 22.88
CA ASP A 36 7.98 2.51 22.63
C ASP A 36 9.07 3.37 21.98
N ILE A 37 8.68 4.32 21.12
CA ILE A 37 9.58 5.31 20.53
C ILE A 37 10.21 6.20 21.62
N PHE A 38 9.39 6.71 22.55
CA PHE A 38 9.90 7.56 23.63
C PHE A 38 10.72 6.82 24.68
N ALA A 39 10.57 5.49 24.79
CA ALA A 39 11.42 4.70 25.66
C ALA A 39 12.89 4.75 25.24
N ASP A 40 13.17 4.83 23.93
CA ASP A 40 14.52 5.04 23.39
C ASP A 40 14.48 5.66 21.99
N MET A 41 14.56 7.00 21.95
CA MET A 41 14.51 7.76 20.69
C MET A 41 15.72 7.52 19.79
N ASN A 42 16.89 7.21 20.35
CA ASN A 42 18.10 6.96 19.56
C ASN A 42 17.96 5.65 18.79
N THR A 43 17.49 4.61 19.48
CA THR A 43 17.23 3.31 18.87
C THR A 43 16.09 3.39 17.85
N TYR A 44 15.04 4.18 18.12
CA TYR A 44 14.01 4.48 17.14
C TYR A 44 14.58 5.10 15.85
N CYS A 45 15.40 6.15 15.95
CA CYS A 45 15.97 6.80 14.77
C CYS A 45 16.74 5.79 13.90
N TYR A 46 17.57 4.96 14.54
CA TYR A 46 18.30 3.89 13.83
C TYR A 46 17.37 2.87 13.17
N ALA A 47 16.33 2.43 13.88
CA ALA A 47 15.35 1.47 13.35
C ALA A 47 14.55 2.06 12.18
N ARG A 48 14.09 3.30 12.30
CA ARG A 48 13.37 4.05 11.25
C ARG A 48 14.22 4.18 10.00
N ASP A 49 15.45 4.65 10.13
CA ASP A 49 16.35 4.87 8.99
C ASP A 49 16.65 3.54 8.28
N SER A 50 16.96 2.49 9.04
CA SER A 50 17.19 1.14 8.50
C SER A 50 15.96 0.59 7.76
N LEU A 51 14.74 0.84 8.27
CA LEU A 51 13.49 0.44 7.60
C LEU A 51 13.29 1.20 6.29
N GLN A 52 13.41 2.52 6.31
CA GLN A 52 13.21 3.38 5.13
C GLN A 52 14.25 3.10 4.04
N GLU A 53 15.53 2.92 4.41
CA GLU A 53 16.60 2.52 3.47
C GLU A 53 16.33 1.18 2.79
N ARG A 54 15.69 0.25 3.52
CA ARG A 54 15.29 -1.07 2.99
C ARG A 54 13.98 -1.02 2.20
N GLY A 55 13.39 0.17 2.06
CA GLY A 55 12.20 0.43 1.29
C GLY A 55 10.89 0.20 2.04
N TYR A 56 10.90 -0.08 3.35
CA TYR A 56 9.67 -0.09 4.14
C TYR A 56 9.13 1.33 4.31
N ARG A 57 7.84 1.45 4.67
CA ARG A 57 7.28 2.70 5.21
C ARG A 57 7.09 2.57 6.71
N VAL A 58 7.31 3.65 7.45
CA VAL A 58 7.21 3.73 8.90
C VAL A 58 5.97 4.52 9.29
N LEU A 59 5.21 4.00 10.25
CA LEU A 59 4.05 4.67 10.84
C LEU A 59 4.25 4.80 12.35
N VAL A 60 4.02 6.01 12.87
CA VAL A 60 3.91 6.26 14.31
C VAL A 60 2.46 6.12 14.73
N ASP A 61 2.21 5.24 15.69
CA ASP A 61 0.90 4.96 16.28
C ASP A 61 0.82 5.41 17.75
N GLY A 62 -0.39 5.47 18.31
CA GLY A 62 -0.64 5.79 19.70
C GLY A 62 -0.76 7.29 19.97
N LEU A 63 -0.85 8.12 18.94
CA LEU A 63 -1.04 9.56 19.09
C LEU A 63 -2.50 9.85 19.42
N SER A 64 -2.71 10.64 20.47
CA SER A 64 -4.01 11.19 20.83
C SER A 64 -4.03 12.70 20.55
N PRO A 65 -5.20 13.33 20.55
CA PRO A 65 -5.32 14.78 20.43
C PRO A 65 -4.53 15.53 21.52
N LEU A 66 -4.41 14.92 22.70
CA LEU A 66 -3.65 15.46 23.82
C LEU A 66 -2.13 15.37 23.60
N ALA A 67 -1.65 14.30 22.96
CA ALA A 67 -0.22 14.12 22.69
C ALA A 67 0.37 15.26 21.84
N LEU A 68 -0.42 15.80 20.92
CA LEU A 68 -0.02 16.88 20.00
C LEU A 68 0.30 18.20 20.71
N GLN A 69 -0.18 18.41 21.94
CA GLN A 69 0.14 19.59 22.74
C GLN A 69 1.55 19.53 23.33
N PHE A 70 2.14 18.34 23.42
CA PHE A 70 3.43 18.14 24.07
C PHE A 70 4.59 18.05 23.09
N PHE A 71 4.35 17.64 21.85
CA PHE A 71 5.37 17.59 20.81
C PHE A 71 4.75 17.53 19.41
N ASP A 72 5.53 17.95 18.42
CA ASP A 72 5.20 17.78 17.00
C ASP A 72 5.64 16.39 16.51
N PRO A 73 4.72 15.48 16.14
CA PRO A 73 5.06 14.16 15.64
C PRO A 73 5.75 14.20 14.27
N GLY A 74 5.70 15.31 13.52
CA GLY A 74 6.47 15.50 12.29
C GLY A 74 7.99 15.40 12.54
N LEU A 75 8.46 15.73 13.73
CA LEU A 75 9.87 15.62 14.14
C LEU A 75 10.37 14.18 14.22
N LEU A 76 9.46 13.19 14.29
CA LEU A 76 9.83 11.77 14.27
C LEU A 76 10.23 11.29 12.87
N GLN A 77 9.97 12.09 11.82
CA GLN A 77 10.31 11.84 10.41
C GLN A 77 9.86 10.47 9.88
N SER A 78 8.76 9.94 10.41
CA SER A 78 8.09 8.75 9.89
C SER A 78 7.32 9.07 8.60
N ASP A 79 7.08 8.06 7.76
CA ASP A 79 6.24 8.22 6.56
C ASP A 79 4.78 8.52 6.89
N PHE A 80 4.28 8.01 8.02
CA PHE A 80 2.92 8.27 8.48
C PHE A 80 2.86 8.54 9.99
N VAL A 81 1.90 9.36 10.39
CA VAL A 81 1.50 9.56 11.79
C VAL A 81 0.01 9.23 11.91
N LYS A 82 -0.34 8.35 12.86
CA LYS A 82 -1.70 7.89 13.08
C LYS A 82 -2.24 8.50 14.38
N ILE A 83 -3.22 9.37 14.24
CA ILE A 83 -3.80 10.16 15.34
C ILE A 83 -5.21 9.63 15.59
N ALA A 84 -5.50 9.22 16.81
CA ALA A 84 -6.84 8.82 17.21
C ALA A 84 -7.79 10.02 17.22
N TRP A 85 -8.96 9.87 16.61
CA TRP A 85 -10.11 10.72 16.85
C TRP A 85 -10.52 10.63 18.33
N GLY A 86 -10.97 11.76 18.87
CA GLY A 86 -11.44 11.85 20.25
C GLY A 86 -12.35 13.07 20.44
N PRO A 87 -13.14 13.10 21.53
CA PRO A 87 -14.07 14.18 21.83
C PRO A 87 -13.41 15.55 21.96
N GLU A 88 -12.09 15.59 22.16
CA GLU A 88 -11.36 16.85 22.20
C GLU A 88 -11.31 17.56 20.83
N PHE A 89 -11.66 16.86 19.75
CA PHE A 89 -11.91 17.45 18.43
C PHE A 89 -13.38 17.80 18.19
N GLU A 90 -14.30 17.40 19.08
CA GLU A 90 -15.72 17.72 19.02
C GLU A 90 -16.02 19.06 19.74
N GLY A 91 -16.81 19.94 19.12
CA GLY A 91 -17.28 21.19 19.73
C GLY A 91 -16.96 22.46 18.93
N ASP A 92 -17.33 23.63 19.48
CA ASP A 92 -16.95 24.94 18.96
C ASP A 92 -15.43 25.06 19.08
N THR A 93 -14.77 24.68 18.00
CA THR A 93 -13.34 24.47 17.91
C THR A 93 -12.60 25.72 18.36
N ASP A 94 -12.06 25.65 19.57
CA ASP A 94 -11.13 26.63 20.07
C ASP A 94 -10.07 26.85 18.98
N SER A 95 -9.92 28.11 18.54
CA SER A 95 -9.11 28.47 17.36
C SER A 95 -7.69 27.89 17.41
N THR A 96 -7.19 27.70 18.63
CA THR A 96 -5.90 27.12 18.99
C THR A 96 -5.79 25.65 18.59
N ARG A 97 -6.76 24.79 18.92
CA ARG A 97 -6.65 23.34 18.68
C ARG A 97 -6.71 23.00 17.19
N LEU A 98 -7.51 23.76 16.45
CA LEU A 98 -7.50 23.75 14.99
C LEU A 98 -6.15 24.23 14.42
N ALA A 99 -5.53 25.24 15.02
CA ALA A 99 -4.22 25.72 14.58
C ALA A 99 -3.14 24.66 14.82
N GLU A 100 -3.12 24.04 16.00
CA GLU A 100 -2.19 22.96 16.37
C GLU A 100 -2.29 21.77 15.41
N MET A 101 -3.49 21.27 15.14
CA MET A 101 -3.65 20.17 14.18
C MET A 101 -3.23 20.58 12.76
N ARG A 102 -3.53 21.81 12.32
CA ARG A 102 -3.05 22.29 11.01
C ARG A 102 -1.52 22.35 10.96
N GLU A 103 -0.87 22.74 12.04
CA GLU A 103 0.59 22.74 12.14
C GLU A 103 1.15 21.32 12.07
N VAL A 104 0.55 20.36 12.78
CA VAL A 104 0.92 18.94 12.70
C VAL A 104 0.76 18.41 11.27
N VAL A 105 -0.36 18.71 10.60
CA VAL A 105 -0.60 18.33 9.20
C VAL A 105 0.41 18.99 8.26
N ALA A 106 0.78 20.23 8.50
CA ALA A 106 1.79 20.95 7.72
C ALA A 106 3.20 20.37 7.92
N SER A 107 3.56 20.04 9.17
CA SER A 107 4.87 19.49 9.55
C SER A 107 5.05 18.05 9.06
N ALA A 108 4.09 17.16 9.34
CA ALA A 108 4.14 15.77 8.90
C ALA A 108 3.92 15.61 7.38
N GLY A 109 3.23 16.57 6.78
CA GLY A 109 2.74 16.50 5.41
C GLY A 109 1.32 15.93 5.34
N LYS A 110 0.48 16.57 4.52
CA LYS A 110 -0.95 16.25 4.39
C LYS A 110 -1.27 14.79 4.08
N ASP A 111 -0.41 14.12 3.30
CA ASP A 111 -0.63 12.74 2.86
C ASP A 111 -0.06 11.70 3.84
N SER A 112 0.63 12.18 4.88
CA SER A 112 1.29 11.41 5.94
C SER A 112 0.41 11.24 7.18
N VAL A 113 -0.62 12.08 7.37
CA VAL A 113 -1.51 11.98 8.52
C VAL A 113 -2.65 11.00 8.26
N ILE A 114 -2.88 10.09 9.20
CA ILE A 114 -4.01 9.15 9.22
C ILE A 114 -4.85 9.44 10.45
N LEU A 115 -6.11 9.83 10.25
CA LEU A 115 -7.05 9.98 11.35
C LEU A 115 -7.73 8.63 11.63
N ALA A 116 -7.48 8.09 12.82
CA ALA A 116 -7.91 6.77 13.25
C ALA A 116 -9.11 6.84 14.22
N ARG A 117 -9.72 5.69 14.54
CA ARG A 117 -10.91 5.58 15.40
C ARG A 117 -12.12 6.40 14.93
N ILE A 118 -12.22 6.59 13.62
CA ILE A 118 -13.37 7.26 13.00
C ILE A 118 -14.62 6.38 13.14
N ASP A 119 -15.64 6.93 13.77
CA ASP A 119 -16.93 6.28 14.03
C ASP A 119 -18.14 7.09 13.55
N THR A 120 -17.95 8.31 13.08
CA THR A 120 -19.02 9.21 12.59
C THR A 120 -18.67 9.90 11.27
N GLU A 121 -19.70 10.39 10.56
CA GLU A 121 -19.53 11.18 9.34
C GLU A 121 -18.92 12.55 9.64
N GLU A 122 -19.28 13.11 10.80
CA GLU A 122 -18.81 14.39 11.32
C GLU A 122 -17.29 14.38 11.50
N ALA A 123 -16.74 13.30 12.07
CA ALA A 123 -15.28 13.13 12.21
C ALA A 123 -14.56 13.10 10.85
N VAL A 124 -15.17 12.49 9.83
CA VAL A 124 -14.61 12.49 8.47
C VAL A 124 -14.64 13.90 7.87
N LYS A 125 -15.78 14.60 7.97
CA LYS A 125 -15.93 15.98 7.47
C LYS A 125 -14.92 16.92 8.13
N TRP A 126 -14.73 16.78 9.44
CA TRP A 126 -13.73 17.53 10.18
C TRP A 126 -12.31 17.26 9.66
N GLY A 127 -11.92 15.99 9.51
CA GLY A 127 -10.58 15.66 9.01
C GLY A 127 -10.33 16.16 7.58
N LEU A 128 -11.34 16.09 6.71
CA LEU A 128 -11.26 16.63 5.36
C LEU A 128 -11.09 18.16 5.36
N ALA A 129 -11.80 18.88 6.23
CA ALA A 129 -11.63 20.33 6.40
C ALA A 129 -10.21 20.72 6.86
N MET A 130 -9.51 19.79 7.50
CA MET A 130 -8.13 19.94 7.96
C MET A 130 -7.09 19.51 6.90
N GLY A 131 -7.54 19.05 5.73
CA GLY A 131 -6.66 18.58 4.65
C GLY A 131 -6.19 17.12 4.80
N ILE A 132 -6.73 16.38 5.76
CA ILE A 132 -6.41 14.96 5.96
C ILE A 132 -7.19 14.12 4.94
N SER A 133 -6.48 13.22 4.25
CA SER A 133 -7.04 12.38 3.18
C SER A 133 -7.12 10.90 3.54
N ARG A 134 -6.58 10.48 4.70
CA ARG A 134 -6.56 9.08 5.14
C ARG A 134 -7.31 8.92 6.46
N PHE A 135 -8.19 7.92 6.48
CA PHE A 135 -9.07 7.63 7.60
C PHE A 135 -9.07 6.14 7.91
N GLN A 136 -9.18 5.79 9.18
CA GLN A 136 -9.31 4.42 9.66
C GLN A 136 -10.31 4.37 10.82
N GLY A 137 -11.23 3.42 10.81
CA GLY A 137 -12.18 3.21 11.91
C GLY A 137 -13.46 2.51 11.44
N PHE A 138 -14.32 2.15 12.39
CA PHE A 138 -15.52 1.35 12.13
C PHE A 138 -16.47 2.00 11.12
N PHE A 139 -16.58 3.33 11.13
CA PHE A 139 -17.42 4.04 10.17
C PHE A 139 -16.89 3.93 8.74
N ILE A 140 -15.56 3.99 8.58
CA ILE A 140 -14.92 3.78 7.27
C ILE A 140 -15.15 2.34 6.80
N ASP A 141 -15.00 1.37 7.68
CA ASP A 141 -15.22 -0.04 7.35
C ASP A 141 -16.66 -0.32 6.89
N ASP A 142 -17.66 0.28 7.56
CA ASP A 142 -19.08 0.17 7.19
C ASP A 142 -19.37 0.78 5.81
N ILE A 143 -18.83 1.98 5.53
CA ILE A 143 -18.95 2.61 4.21
C ILE A 143 -18.34 1.72 3.13
N MET A 144 -17.15 1.17 3.37
CA MET A 144 -16.44 0.33 2.40
C MET A 144 -17.20 -0.96 2.13
N LYS A 145 -17.79 -1.57 3.16
CA LYS A 145 -18.64 -2.75 3.02
C LYS A 145 -19.87 -2.47 2.16
N LYS A 146 -20.62 -1.40 2.46
CA LYS A 146 -21.79 -0.99 1.68
C LYS A 146 -21.44 -0.67 0.22
N LEU A 147 -20.30 0.00 -0.01
CA LEU A 147 -19.83 0.29 -1.36
C LEU A 147 -19.51 -0.99 -2.14
N ALA A 148 -18.85 -1.95 -1.50
CA ALA A 148 -18.54 -3.25 -2.12
C ALA A 148 -19.82 -4.02 -2.49
N GLU A 149 -20.85 -3.99 -1.63
CA GLU A 149 -22.16 -4.61 -1.89
C GLU A 149 -22.85 -3.99 -3.12
N VAL A 150 -22.89 -2.65 -3.20
CA VAL A 150 -23.46 -1.92 -4.35
C VAL A 150 -22.69 -2.23 -5.64
N GLN A 151 -21.36 -2.33 -5.58
CA GLN A 151 -20.55 -2.70 -6.75
C GLN A 151 -20.81 -4.15 -7.20
N ALA A 152 -20.94 -5.08 -6.26
CA ALA A 152 -21.27 -6.47 -6.55
C ALA A 152 -22.67 -6.61 -7.18
N GLU A 153 -23.67 -5.86 -6.70
CA GLU A 153 -25.01 -5.84 -7.28
C GLU A 153 -25.01 -5.26 -8.70
N LYS A 154 -24.31 -4.14 -8.92
CA LYS A 154 -24.13 -3.57 -10.27
C LYS A 154 -23.43 -4.54 -11.22
N ALA A 155 -22.45 -5.31 -10.76
CA ALA A 155 -21.78 -6.33 -11.56
C ALA A 155 -22.70 -7.51 -11.91
N ARG A 156 -23.55 -7.95 -10.96
CA ARG A 156 -24.57 -8.99 -11.18
C ARG A 156 -25.67 -8.54 -12.15
N ALA A 157 -26.14 -7.30 -12.04
CA ALA A 157 -27.15 -6.74 -12.94
C ALA A 157 -26.66 -6.66 -14.39
N LYS A 158 -25.38 -6.32 -14.59
CA LYS A 158 -24.74 -6.26 -15.92
C LYS A 158 -24.46 -7.64 -16.55
N SER A 159 -24.48 -8.72 -15.77
CA SER A 159 -24.16 -10.08 -16.21
C SER A 159 -25.38 -10.98 -16.45
N LYS A 160 -26.62 -10.49 -16.24
CA LYS A 160 -27.84 -11.25 -16.55
C LYS A 160 -28.00 -11.43 -18.09
N PRO A 161 -28.07 -12.66 -18.62
CA PRO A 161 -28.27 -12.89 -20.05
C PRO A 161 -29.68 -12.48 -20.48
N ARG A 162 -29.79 -11.90 -21.68
CA ARG A 162 -31.07 -11.65 -22.38
C ARG A 162 -31.82 -12.99 -22.55
N PRO A 163 -33.15 -13.08 -22.33
CA PRO A 163 -33.86 -14.34 -22.49
C PRO A 163 -33.72 -14.82 -23.94
N LYS A 164 -33.38 -16.11 -24.12
CA LYS A 164 -33.37 -16.74 -25.44
C LYS A 164 -34.79 -16.72 -26.02
N PRO A 165 -34.98 -16.43 -27.33
CA PRO A 165 -36.29 -16.59 -27.97
C PRO A 165 -36.75 -18.04 -27.82
N GLN A 166 -37.99 -18.26 -27.36
CA GLN A 166 -38.58 -19.59 -27.30
C GLN A 166 -38.64 -20.18 -28.71
N ALA A 167 -37.93 -21.29 -28.93
CA ALA A 167 -38.04 -22.08 -30.15
C ALA A 167 -39.40 -22.80 -30.15
N GLN A 168 -40.19 -22.59 -31.21
CA GLN A 168 -41.39 -23.38 -31.49
C GLN A 168 -41.00 -24.85 -31.78
N PRO A 169 -41.84 -25.83 -31.42
CA PRO A 169 -41.53 -27.24 -31.67
C PRO A 169 -41.51 -27.55 -33.18
N ALA A 170 -40.42 -28.15 -33.65
CA ALA A 170 -40.28 -28.63 -35.03
C ALA A 170 -41.15 -29.87 -35.28
N ALA A 171 -41.81 -29.91 -36.44
CA ALA A 171 -42.54 -31.07 -36.96
C ALA A 171 -41.58 -32.26 -37.28
N PRO A 172 -42.05 -33.53 -37.21
CA PRO A 172 -41.19 -34.68 -37.42
C PRO A 172 -40.79 -34.86 -38.88
N ALA A 173 -39.52 -35.19 -39.10
CA ALA A 173 -38.95 -35.50 -40.42
C ALA A 173 -39.25 -36.96 -40.86
N PRO A 174 -39.34 -37.23 -42.18
CA PRO A 174 -39.52 -38.58 -42.74
C PRO A 174 -38.22 -39.43 -42.71
N PRO A 175 -38.32 -40.76 -42.92
CA PRO A 175 -37.30 -41.72 -42.48
C PRO A 175 -36.09 -41.85 -43.42
N VAL A 176 -35.04 -42.40 -42.81
CA VAL A 176 -33.64 -42.50 -43.22
C VAL A 176 -33.43 -43.50 -44.38
N GLU A 177 -32.70 -43.09 -45.41
CA GLU A 177 -32.13 -43.98 -46.43
C GLU A 177 -30.65 -44.26 -46.09
N GLN A 178 -30.27 -45.55 -46.08
CA GLN A 178 -28.95 -46.07 -45.72
C GLN A 178 -27.93 -45.99 -46.88
N PRO A 179 -26.61 -46.07 -46.58
CA PRO A 179 -25.56 -45.44 -47.37
C PRO A 179 -24.88 -46.34 -48.41
N ALA A 180 -24.35 -45.74 -49.47
CA ALA A 180 -23.43 -46.35 -50.43
C ALA A 180 -21.95 -46.12 -50.03
N PRO A 181 -21.01 -47.01 -50.43
CA PRO A 181 -19.73 -47.22 -49.74
C PRO A 181 -18.61 -46.23 -50.09
N ALA A 182 -17.65 -46.19 -49.16
CA ALA A 182 -16.50 -45.29 -49.08
C ALA A 182 -15.52 -45.35 -50.26
N GLN A 183 -14.90 -44.20 -50.56
CA GLN A 183 -13.64 -44.09 -51.32
C GLN A 183 -12.50 -43.58 -50.41
N PRO A 184 -11.23 -43.94 -50.69
CA PRO A 184 -10.13 -43.84 -49.73
C PRO A 184 -9.38 -42.50 -49.74
N ALA A 185 -8.97 -42.13 -48.53
CA ALA A 185 -7.92 -41.21 -48.07
C ALA A 185 -7.17 -40.32 -49.09
N ALA A 186 -7.24 -38.99 -48.86
CA ALA A 186 -6.21 -38.03 -49.23
C ALA A 186 -5.46 -37.58 -47.96
N GLN A 187 -4.12 -37.62 -48.03
CA GLN A 187 -3.19 -37.26 -46.96
C GLN A 187 -3.26 -35.76 -46.63
N PRO A 188 -3.15 -35.33 -45.35
CA PRO A 188 -2.96 -33.93 -45.03
C PRO A 188 -1.49 -33.49 -45.21
N ALA A 189 -1.33 -32.34 -45.86
CA ALA A 189 -0.07 -31.63 -46.11
C ALA A 189 0.68 -31.24 -44.82
N PRO A 190 2.01 -31.02 -44.86
CA PRO A 190 2.80 -30.68 -43.68
C PRO A 190 2.50 -29.25 -43.17
N VAL A 191 2.51 -29.12 -41.85
CA VAL A 191 2.32 -27.87 -41.10
C VAL A 191 3.52 -26.93 -41.32
N PRO A 192 3.34 -25.63 -41.62
CA PRO A 192 4.44 -24.69 -41.70
C PRO A 192 5.01 -24.38 -40.30
N THR A 193 6.33 -24.48 -40.19
CA THR A 193 7.14 -24.18 -39.01
C THR A 193 7.06 -22.69 -38.67
N GLN A 194 6.71 -22.35 -37.42
CA GLN A 194 6.82 -20.96 -36.93
C GLN A 194 8.30 -20.55 -36.80
N PRO A 195 8.68 -19.32 -37.20
CA PRO A 195 10.04 -18.82 -36.99
C PRO A 195 10.29 -18.49 -35.51
N GLN A 196 11.44 -18.96 -35.00
CA GLN A 196 11.95 -18.59 -33.68
C GLN A 196 12.34 -17.10 -33.63
N PRO A 197 12.09 -16.38 -32.52
CA PRO A 197 12.57 -15.01 -32.36
C PRO A 197 14.09 -14.97 -32.15
N ALA A 198 14.73 -14.00 -32.81
CA ALA A 198 16.17 -13.76 -32.76
C ALA A 198 16.67 -13.35 -31.35
N PRO A 199 17.94 -13.64 -31.00
CA PRO A 199 18.51 -13.24 -29.71
C PRO A 199 18.73 -11.73 -29.63
N VAL A 200 18.41 -11.16 -28.47
CA VAL A 200 18.61 -9.74 -28.13
C VAL A 200 20.11 -9.46 -27.94
N PRO A 201 20.68 -8.36 -28.46
CA PRO A 201 22.10 -8.04 -28.28
C PRO A 201 22.38 -7.63 -26.82
N VAL A 202 23.38 -8.28 -26.22
CA VAL A 202 23.91 -7.96 -24.90
C VAL A 202 24.77 -6.69 -25.00
N GLN A 203 24.41 -5.61 -24.28
CA GLN A 203 25.25 -4.42 -24.19
C GLN A 203 26.49 -4.70 -23.31
N PRO A 204 27.69 -4.21 -23.67
CA PRO A 204 28.88 -4.39 -22.84
C PRO A 204 28.80 -3.57 -21.54
N ALA A 205 29.28 -4.19 -20.47
CA ALA A 205 29.35 -3.63 -19.12
C ALA A 205 30.15 -2.31 -19.08
N GLN A 206 29.55 -1.26 -18.52
CA GLN A 206 30.25 -0.03 -18.19
C GLN A 206 31.21 -0.28 -17.02
N GLN A 207 32.48 0.12 -17.17
CA GLN A 207 33.49 0.01 -16.13
C GLN A 207 33.17 0.97 -14.96
N PRO A 208 33.45 0.59 -13.70
CA PRO A 208 33.25 1.47 -12.56
C PRO A 208 34.20 2.67 -12.60
N VAL A 209 33.65 3.85 -12.34
CA VAL A 209 34.38 5.11 -12.15
C VAL A 209 35.22 5.02 -10.87
N PRO A 210 36.51 5.41 -10.85
CA PRO A 210 37.32 5.37 -9.64
C PRO A 210 36.86 6.40 -8.60
N ALA A 211 36.95 6.02 -7.31
CA ALA A 211 36.54 6.84 -6.17
C ALA A 211 37.43 8.09 -6.01
N PRO A 212 36.88 9.22 -5.51
CA PRO A 212 37.66 10.43 -5.24
C PRO A 212 38.66 10.22 -4.10
N ALA A 213 39.87 10.78 -4.26
CA ALA A 213 40.97 10.67 -3.32
C ALA A 213 40.65 11.30 -1.95
N GLN A 214 41.07 10.64 -0.87
CA GLN A 214 40.95 11.16 0.50
C GLN A 214 41.84 12.39 0.72
N PRO A 215 41.40 13.41 1.47
CA PRO A 215 42.24 14.56 1.82
C PRO A 215 43.36 14.16 2.78
N GLN A 216 44.58 14.67 2.53
CA GLN A 216 45.73 14.46 3.42
C GLN A 216 45.53 15.16 4.78
N PRO A 217 46.01 14.58 5.89
CA PRO A 217 45.93 15.20 7.21
C PRO A 217 46.89 16.41 7.32
N LYS A 218 46.40 17.49 7.94
CA LYS A 218 47.18 18.69 8.23
C LYS A 218 48.29 18.39 9.25
N PRO A 219 49.50 18.98 9.11
CA PRO A 219 50.57 18.76 10.07
C PRO A 219 50.22 19.39 11.43
N ALA A 220 50.60 18.68 12.51
CA ALA A 220 50.42 19.12 13.88
C ALA A 220 51.28 20.37 14.20
N PRO A 221 50.80 21.26 15.09
CA PRO A 221 51.57 22.43 15.50
C PRO A 221 52.80 22.01 16.31
N LYS A 222 53.94 22.67 16.05
CA LYS A 222 55.16 22.53 16.86
C LYS A 222 54.99 23.29 18.18
N VAL A 223 55.48 22.66 19.24
CA VAL A 223 55.54 23.14 20.64
C VAL A 223 56.28 24.47 20.74
#